data_AF-A0A0F9ARC9-F1
#
_entry.id   AF-A0A0F9ARC9-F1
#
_cell.length_a   1.000
_cell.length_b   1.000
_cell.length_c   1.000
_cell.angle_alpha   90.00
_cell.angle_beta   90.00
_cell.angle_gamma   90.00
#
_symmetry.space_group_name_H-M   'P 1'
#
loop_
_entity.id
_entity.type
_entity.pdbx_description
1 polymer ?
#
loop_
_entity_poly.entity_id
_entity_poly.type
_entity_poly.pdbx_seq_one_letter_code
_entity_poly.pdbx_strand_id
1 'polypeptide(L)'
;VMHASFGIRVCKQIMKEENITLDPAKVQKMFEEADAAEEIYAGYILRDPILGYSKEVHHGQFRYTANRRAKQLGFEEPFPGAEATLPWLDEQANMRKEKNFFETKVTEYQTGGGLKWD
;
A
#
# COMPACT_ATOMS: atom_id res chain seq x y z
N VAL A 1 -0.11 -12.16 1.94
CA VAL A 1 -0.30 -11.90 3.38
C VAL A 1 -0.29 -10.39 3.56
N MET A 2 -1.34 -9.79 4.14
CA MET A 2 -1.42 -8.34 4.29
C MET A 2 -0.74 -7.89 5.59
N HIS A 3 0.59 -7.73 5.57
CA HIS A 3 1.38 -7.41 6.78
C HIS A 3 0.99 -6.05 7.36
N ALA A 4 0.90 -5.04 6.51
CA ALA A 4 0.63 -3.68 6.97
C ALA A 4 -0.82 -3.52 7.50
N SER A 5 -1.81 -4.23 6.96
CA SER A 5 -3.16 -4.18 7.53
C SER A 5 -3.25 -4.89 8.88
N PHE A 6 -2.49 -5.97 9.07
CA PHE A 6 -2.35 -6.62 10.37
C PHE A 6 -1.68 -5.70 11.39
N GLY A 7 -0.56 -5.07 11.03
CA GLY A 7 0.14 -4.11 11.90
C GLY A 7 -0.76 -2.97 12.36
N ILE A 8 -1.54 -2.36 11.46
CA ILE A 8 -2.50 -1.30 11.80
C ILE A 8 -3.56 -1.80 12.80
N ARG A 9 -4.07 -3.02 12.62
CA ARG A 9 -5.04 -3.61 13.57
C ARG A 9 -4.42 -3.82 14.95
N VAL A 10 -3.18 -4.29 15.00
CA VAL A 10 -2.45 -4.47 16.27
C VAL A 10 -2.26 -3.12 16.97
N CYS A 11 -1.76 -2.09 16.26
CA CYS A 11 -1.59 -0.76 16.83
C CYS A 11 -2.90 -0.20 17.38
N LYS A 12 -4.00 -0.31 16.63
CA LYS A 12 -5.33 0.13 17.09
C LYS A 12 -5.78 -0.62 18.35
N GLN A 13 -5.53 -1.93 18.42
CA GLN A 13 -5.93 -2.73 19.56
C GLN A 13 -5.16 -2.31 20.81
N ILE A 14 -3.85 -2.11 20.71
CA ILE A 14 -3.01 -1.62 21.82
C ILE A 14 -3.50 -0.24 22.29
N MET A 15 -3.75 0.69 21.37
CA MET A 15 -4.25 2.03 21.72
C MET A 15 -5.58 1.97 22.48
N LYS A 16 -6.45 1.02 22.11
CA LYS A 16 -7.76 0.81 22.76
C LYS A 16 -7.62 0.18 24.14
N GLU A 17 -6.81 -0.86 24.28
CA GLU A 17 -6.64 -1.61 25.53
C GLU A 17 -5.93 -0.78 26.60
N GLU A 18 -4.90 -0.04 26.20
CA GLU A 18 -4.07 0.76 27.12
C GLU A 18 -4.52 2.22 27.23
N ASN A 19 -5.62 2.59 26.56
CA ASN A 19 -6.14 3.96 26.50
C ASN A 19 -5.06 5.01 26.10
N ILE A 20 -4.21 4.64 25.14
CA ILE A 20 -3.09 5.48 24.68
C ILE A 20 -3.57 6.42 23.58
N THR A 21 -3.32 7.71 23.76
CA THR A 21 -3.43 8.71 22.69
C THR A 21 -2.04 9.05 22.19
N LEU A 22 -1.79 8.85 20.89
CA LEU A 22 -0.52 9.23 20.28
C LEU A 22 -0.44 10.75 20.12
N ASP A 23 0.75 11.30 20.36
CA ASP A 23 1.04 12.72 20.14
C ASP A 23 1.11 13.01 18.63
N PRO A 24 0.18 13.81 18.08
CA PRO A 24 0.15 14.09 16.65
C PRO A 24 1.45 14.70 16.12
N ALA A 25 2.14 15.51 16.92
CA ALA A 25 3.39 16.14 16.51
C ALA A 25 4.52 15.11 16.35
N LYS A 26 4.57 14.09 17.23
CA LYS A 26 5.56 13.01 17.13
C LYS A 26 5.28 12.09 15.95
N VAL A 27 4.00 11.81 15.69
CA VAL A 27 3.58 11.01 14.54
C VAL A 27 3.94 11.73 13.24
N GLN A 28 3.63 13.02 13.14
CA GLN A 28 4.00 13.86 12.00
C GLN A 28 5.52 13.86 11.78
N LYS A 29 6.30 14.09 12.84
CA LYS A 29 7.77 14.07 12.76
C LYS A 29 8.30 12.72 12.26
N MET A 30 7.72 11.60 12.72
CA MET A 30 8.11 10.27 12.25
C MET A 30 7.84 10.09 10.75
N PHE A 31 6.74 10.64 10.23
CA PHE A 31 6.47 10.63 8.78
C PHE A 31 7.45 11.50 8.00
N GLU A 32 7.82 12.67 8.52
CA GLU A 32 8.81 13.56 7.90
C GLU A 32 10.20 12.94 7.85
N GLU A 33 10.61 12.24 8.92
CA GLU A 33 11.87 11.48 8.96
C GLU A 33 11.86 10.35 7.91
N ALA A 34 10.73 9.65 7.75
CA ALA A 34 10.58 8.61 6.73
C ALA A 34 10.58 9.19 5.30
N ASP A 35 9.91 10.32 5.07
CA ASP A 35 9.89 11.01 3.77
C ASP A 35 11.29 11.47 3.37
N ALA A 36 12.05 12.07 4.28
CA ALA A 36 13.43 12.46 4.02
C ALA A 36 14.32 11.25 3.66
N ALA A 37 14.17 10.13 4.38
CA ALA A 37 14.92 8.91 4.09
C ALA A 37 14.56 8.32 2.71
N GLU A 38 13.27 8.28 2.37
CA GLU A 38 12.79 7.81 1.07
C GLU A 38 13.20 8.74 -0.07
N GLU A 39 13.21 10.05 0.15
CA GLU A 39 13.67 11.00 -0.86
C GLU A 39 15.14 10.77 -1.22
N ILE A 40 15.99 10.59 -0.21
CA ILE A 40 17.42 10.31 -0.38
C ILE A 40 17.61 8.97 -1.09
N TYR A 41 16.89 7.93 -0.64
CA TYR A 41 16.95 6.61 -1.23
C TYR A 41 16.52 6.62 -2.70
N ALA A 42 15.35 7.18 -2.99
CA ALA A 42 14.82 7.31 -4.35
C ALA A 42 15.76 8.12 -5.25
N GLY A 43 16.36 9.20 -4.73
CA GLY A 43 17.33 9.98 -5.48
C GLY A 43 18.62 9.22 -5.81
N TYR A 44 19.02 8.29 -4.95
CA TYR A 44 20.17 7.42 -5.20
C TYR A 44 19.86 6.34 -6.24
N ILE A 45 18.73 5.63 -6.09
CA ILE A 45 18.39 4.49 -6.95
C ILE A 45 17.80 4.90 -8.32
N LEU A 46 17.13 6.06 -8.39
CA LEU A 46 16.49 6.59 -9.59
C LEU A 46 17.17 7.90 -10.03
N ARG A 47 18.52 7.93 -9.99
CA ARG A 47 19.30 9.08 -10.49
C ARG A 47 18.96 9.41 -11.94
N ASP A 48 18.81 8.36 -12.75
CA ASP A 48 18.41 8.45 -14.15
C ASP A 48 16.99 7.85 -14.26
N PRO A 49 15.98 8.60 -14.76
CA PRO A 49 14.60 8.13 -14.82
C PRO A 49 14.43 7.01 -15.84
N ILE A 50 13.49 6.11 -15.56
CA ILE A 50 13.10 5.01 -16.45
C ILE A 50 11.78 5.40 -17.12
N LEU A 51 11.51 4.84 -18.30
CA LEU A 51 10.25 5.10 -19.01
C LEU A 51 9.05 4.78 -18.11
N GLY A 52 8.24 5.82 -17.81
CA GLY A 52 7.06 5.70 -16.96
C GLY A 52 7.34 5.62 -15.47
N TYR A 53 8.59 5.80 -15.02
CA TYR A 53 8.96 5.71 -13.61
C TYR A 53 10.15 6.61 -13.26
N SER A 54 9.93 7.62 -12.43
CA SER A 54 10.95 8.56 -11.97
C SER A 54 10.98 8.67 -10.46
N LYS A 55 12.01 9.34 -9.91
CA LYS A 55 12.12 9.67 -8.49
C LYS A 55 10.85 10.37 -7.99
N GLU A 56 10.37 11.36 -8.72
CA GLU A 56 9.22 12.19 -8.35
C GLU A 56 7.94 11.38 -8.29
N VAL A 57 7.74 10.50 -9.27
CA VAL A 57 6.59 9.59 -9.32
C VAL A 57 6.65 8.59 -8.16
N HIS A 58 7.81 7.99 -7.89
CA HIS A 58 7.99 7.06 -6.77
C HIS A 58 7.70 7.74 -5.43
N HIS A 59 8.29 8.92 -5.21
CA HIS A 59 8.13 9.67 -3.97
C HIS A 59 6.71 10.19 -3.77
N GLY A 60 6.04 10.62 -4.83
CA GLY A 60 4.62 10.99 -4.80
C GLY A 60 3.73 9.80 -4.37
N GLN A 61 4.01 8.60 -4.90
CA GLN A 61 3.27 7.40 -4.50
C GLN A 61 3.52 7.02 -3.04
N PHE A 62 4.73 7.23 -2.54
CA PHE A 62 5.06 7.05 -1.13
C PHE A 62 4.18 7.95 -0.25
N ARG A 63 4.13 9.26 -0.54
CA ARG A 63 3.30 10.23 0.21
C ARG A 63 1.81 9.89 0.15
N TYR A 64 1.30 9.50 -1.02
CA TYR A 64 -0.08 9.00 -1.17
C TYR A 64 -0.35 7.78 -0.28
N THR A 65 0.58 6.82 -0.27
CA THR A 65 0.47 5.60 0.56
C THR A 65 0.53 5.93 2.05
N ALA A 66 1.40 6.86 2.45
CA ALA A 66 1.52 7.33 3.83
C ALA A 66 0.19 7.95 4.32
N ASN A 67 -0.43 8.83 3.53
CA ASN A 67 -1.75 9.40 3.85
C ASN A 67 -2.81 8.33 4.04
N ARG A 68 -2.88 7.36 3.12
CA ARG A 68 -3.84 6.24 3.22
C ARG A 68 -3.64 5.43 4.50
N ARG A 69 -2.39 5.25 4.95
CA ARG A 69 -2.04 4.53 6.19
C ARG A 69 -2.37 5.36 7.44
N ALA A 70 -2.05 6.66 7.44
CA ALA A 70 -2.39 7.58 8.52
C ALA A 70 -3.91 7.63 8.74
N LYS A 71 -4.67 7.78 7.66
CA LYS A 71 -6.14 7.74 7.68
C LYS A 71 -6.68 6.42 8.22
N GLN A 72 -6.07 5.29 7.86
CA GLN A 72 -6.46 4.00 8.41
C GLN A 72 -6.27 3.93 9.92
N LEU A 73 -5.28 4.62 10.49
CA LEU A 73 -5.06 4.73 11.93
C LEU A 73 -5.91 5.81 12.61
N GLY A 74 -6.57 6.68 11.84
CA GLY A 74 -7.39 7.79 12.35
C GLY A 74 -6.61 9.09 12.55
N PHE A 75 -5.42 9.20 11.97
CA PHE A 75 -4.63 10.44 11.96
C PHE A 75 -4.96 11.31 10.75
N GLU A 76 -4.63 12.60 10.86
CA GLU A 76 -4.65 13.53 9.74
C GLU A 76 -3.64 13.12 8.66
N GLU A 77 -3.82 13.68 7.46
CA GLU A 77 -2.95 13.38 6.33
C GLU A 77 -1.59 14.08 6.52
N PRO A 78 -0.48 13.33 6.67
CA PRO A 78 0.84 13.93 6.87
C PRO A 78 1.34 14.72 5.65
N PHE A 79 0.85 14.39 4.45
CA PHE A 79 1.22 15.06 3.19
C PHE A 79 -0.02 15.49 2.40
N PRO A 80 -0.72 16.58 2.79
CA PRO A 80 -1.95 17.01 2.13
C PRO A 80 -1.75 17.25 0.62
N GLY A 81 -2.73 16.83 -0.19
CA GLY A 81 -2.70 17.01 -1.65
C GLY A 81 -1.84 15.99 -2.42
N ALA A 82 -1.27 14.98 -1.75
CA ALA A 82 -0.62 13.87 -2.45
C ALA A 82 -1.66 12.98 -3.14
N GLU A 83 -1.52 12.82 -4.45
CA GLU A 83 -2.37 11.97 -5.29
C GLU A 83 -1.66 10.67 -5.69
N ALA A 84 -2.43 9.67 -6.12
CA ALA A 84 -1.88 8.41 -6.60
C ALA A 84 -1.13 8.64 -7.93
N THR A 85 0.19 8.55 -7.89
CA THR A 85 1.06 8.74 -9.07
C THR A 85 1.28 7.44 -9.85
N LEU A 86 1.05 6.28 -9.21
CA LEU A 86 1.25 4.95 -9.78
C LEU A 86 -0.03 4.09 -9.67
N PRO A 87 -1.10 4.39 -10.43
CA PRO A 87 -2.37 3.68 -10.33
C PRO A 87 -2.25 2.18 -10.64
N TRP A 88 -1.37 1.80 -11.57
CA TRP A 88 -1.09 0.40 -11.92
C TRP A 88 -0.51 -0.41 -10.75
N LEU A 89 0.12 0.23 -9.77
CA LEU A 89 0.67 -0.46 -8.61
C LEU A 89 -0.43 -1.04 -7.72
N ASP A 90 -1.52 -0.28 -7.53
CA ASP A 90 -2.70 -0.76 -6.81
C ASP A 90 -3.42 -1.86 -7.63
N GLU A 91 -3.49 -1.72 -8.95
CA GLU A 91 -4.05 -2.78 -9.81
C GLU A 91 -3.25 -4.08 -9.69
N GLN A 92 -1.93 -4.01 -9.78
CA GLN A 92 -1.05 -5.16 -9.63
C GLN A 92 -1.15 -5.80 -8.24
N ALA A 93 -1.26 -5.00 -7.18
CA ALA A 93 -1.42 -5.50 -5.82
C ALA A 93 -2.76 -6.24 -5.61
N ASN A 94 -3.81 -5.84 -6.35
CA ASN A 94 -5.14 -6.43 -6.26
C ASN A 94 -5.39 -7.56 -7.28
N MET A 95 -4.52 -7.73 -8.28
CA MET A 95 -4.63 -8.84 -9.23
C MET A 95 -4.57 -10.18 -8.50
N ARG A 96 -5.51 -11.07 -8.85
CA ARG A 96 -5.46 -12.45 -8.38
C ARG A 96 -4.20 -13.09 -8.93
N LYS A 97 -3.44 -13.77 -8.06
CA LYS A 97 -2.28 -14.54 -8.50
C LYS A 97 -2.77 -15.68 -9.38
N GLU A 98 -2.63 -15.52 -10.68
CA GLU A 98 -2.84 -16.61 -11.62
C GLU A 98 -1.78 -17.68 -11.37
N LYS A 99 -2.22 -18.91 -11.14
CA LYS A 99 -1.31 -20.04 -11.00
C LYS A 99 -1.08 -20.63 -12.37
N ASN A 100 0.18 -20.86 -12.71
CA ASN A 100 0.53 -21.55 -13.94
C ASN A 100 -0.14 -22.93 -13.98
N PHE A 101 -0.94 -23.15 -15.02
CA PHE A 101 -1.72 -24.36 -15.25
C PHE A 101 -0.86 -25.65 -15.22
N PHE A 102 0.40 -25.56 -15.67
CA PHE A 102 1.34 -26.68 -15.71
C PHE A 102 2.10 -26.90 -14.38
N GLU A 103 2.16 -25.89 -13.52
CA GLU A 103 2.96 -25.93 -12.29
C GLU A 103 2.11 -26.22 -11.05
N THR A 104 0.80 -25.98 -11.10
CA THR A 104 -0.08 -26.19 -9.94
C THR A 104 -1.37 -26.90 -10.32
N LYS A 105 -1.83 -27.82 -9.46
CA LYS A 105 -3.12 -28.52 -9.63
C LYS A 105 -4.25 -27.50 -9.74
N VAL A 106 -4.96 -27.53 -10.86
CA VAL A 106 -6.09 -26.63 -11.16
C VAL A 106 -7.18 -26.83 -10.10
N THR A 107 -7.60 -25.72 -9.48
CA THR A 107 -8.62 -25.72 -8.42
C THR A 107 -9.88 -24.92 -8.81
N GLU A 108 -9.78 -24.09 -9.85
CA GLU A 108 -10.92 -23.40 -10.46
C GLU A 108 -11.36 -24.16 -11.71
N TYR A 109 -12.11 -25.25 -11.51
CA TYR A 109 -12.92 -25.81 -12.60
C TYR A 109 -14.22 -25.01 -12.67
N GLN A 110 -14.40 -24.21 -13.72
CA GLN A 110 -15.77 -23.89 -14.16
C GLN A 110 -16.37 -25.20 -14.66
N THR A 111 -17.23 -25.83 -13.86
CA THR A 111 -18.16 -26.82 -14.39
C THR A 111 -19.01 -26.10 -15.42
N GLY A 112 -18.72 -26.34 -16.71
CA GLY A 112 -19.47 -25.81 -17.83
C GLY A 112 -20.97 -25.98 -17.56
N GLY A 113 -21.72 -24.89 -17.77
CA GLY A 113 -23.14 -24.83 -17.48
C GLY A 113 -23.84 -26.07 -17.98
N GLY A 114 -24.45 -26.83 -17.05
CA GLY A 114 -25.38 -27.87 -17.43
C GLY A 114 -26.46 -27.20 -18.28
N LEU A 115 -26.52 -27.56 -19.56
CA LEU A 115 -27.63 -27.20 -20.44
C LEU A 115 -28.90 -27.71 -19.76
N LYS A 116 -29.68 -26.79 -19.19
CA LYS A 116 -31.02 -27.09 -18.72
C LYS A 116 -31.91 -27.13 -19.95
N TRP A 117 -32.32 -28.33 -20.32
CA TRP A 117 -33.42 -28.56 -21.23
C TRP A 117 -34.68 -28.73 -20.38
N ASP A 118 -35.41 -27.63 -20.18
CA ASP A 118 -36.84 -27.60 -19.83
C ASP A 118 -37.51 -26.58 -20.77
#